data_AF-T1HG13-F1
#
_entry.id   AF-T1HG13-F1
#
_cell.length_a   1.000
_cell.length_b   1.000
_cell.length_c   1.000
_cell.angle_alpha   90.00
_cell.angle_beta   90.00
_cell.angle_gamma   90.00
#
_symmetry.space_group_name_H-M   'P 1'
#
loop_
_entity.id
_entity.type
_entity.pdbx_description
1 polymer ?
#
loop_
_entity_poly.entity_id
_entity_poly.type
_entity_poly.pdbx_seq_one_letter_code
_entity_poly.pdbx_strand_id
1 'polypeptide(L)'
;MHNCRKVWLLREQEIQEEEERKINEYLEAKFKKEMELQDVTRKKEEHKLRFYDSVVKTLKESEGKRLEEEQINQILLDEESLRKEEAKLAADFEKKAKMKEELREVFAKQVEHKLQQKEEERKLDLQYCQETQREIEEGKKRDQELAKKKQLQNSQYREELKLVIEEKDKLRQRDLYRRINEYQTSVNDNNKRLKEIEEERLIMLQEHATRLLGFLPKGAIKKTDLPYLDPAIQKYYNYTPEPINKNQN
;
A
#
# COMPACT_ATOMS: atom_id res chain seq x y z
N MET A 1 -99.50 121.50 -83.77
CA MET A 1 -98.85 121.47 -82.44
C MET A 1 -98.66 120.05 -81.86
N HIS A 2 -98.62 118.99 -82.68
CA HIS A 2 -98.43 117.60 -82.20
C HIS A 2 -97.14 116.94 -82.73
N ASN A 3 -96.44 117.58 -83.68
CA ASN A 3 -95.20 117.05 -84.29
C ASN A 3 -93.92 117.44 -83.53
N CYS A 4 -93.87 118.59 -82.85
CA CYS A 4 -92.67 119.03 -82.14
C CYS A 4 -92.36 118.21 -80.87
N ARG A 5 -93.39 117.62 -80.23
CA ARG A 5 -93.23 116.79 -79.02
C ARG A 5 -92.69 115.39 -79.34
N LYS A 6 -93.02 114.83 -80.52
CA LYS A 6 -92.48 113.56 -81.02
C LYS A 6 -91.00 113.65 -81.36
N VAL A 7 -90.57 114.77 -81.96
CA VAL A 7 -89.16 115.01 -82.31
C VAL A 7 -88.31 115.17 -81.06
N TRP A 8 -88.82 115.81 -79.99
CA TRP A 8 -88.12 115.91 -78.71
C TRP A 8 -87.99 114.56 -78.01
N LEU A 9 -89.06 113.76 -77.97
CA LEU A 9 -89.03 112.40 -77.39
C LEU A 9 -88.04 111.47 -78.09
N LEU A 10 -87.91 111.56 -79.42
CA LEU A 10 -86.93 110.80 -80.19
C LEU A 10 -85.49 111.25 -79.89
N ARG A 11 -85.27 112.56 -79.73
CA ARG A 11 -83.95 113.11 -79.36
C ARG A 11 -83.55 112.71 -77.93
N GLU A 12 -84.51 112.70 -77.00
CA GLU A 12 -84.30 112.28 -75.62
C GLU A 12 -84.00 110.77 -75.54
N GLN A 13 -84.70 109.96 -76.36
CA GLN A 13 -84.39 108.53 -76.53
C GLN A 13 -83.00 108.30 -77.12
N GLU A 14 -82.59 109.05 -78.14
CA GLU A 14 -81.23 108.94 -78.69
C GLU A 14 -80.16 109.28 -77.63
N ILE A 15 -80.40 110.30 -76.81
CA ILE A 15 -79.49 110.66 -75.71
C ILE A 15 -79.44 109.56 -74.65
N GLN A 16 -80.58 108.98 -74.28
CA GLN A 16 -80.65 107.85 -73.35
C GLN A 16 -80.01 106.58 -73.92
N GLU A 17 -80.18 106.28 -75.20
CA GLU A 17 -79.51 105.16 -75.86
C GLU A 17 -78.00 105.36 -75.97
N GLU A 18 -77.52 106.60 -76.16
CA GLU A 18 -76.09 106.92 -76.11
C GLU A 18 -75.52 106.85 -74.69
N GLU A 19 -76.27 107.28 -73.69
CA GLU A 19 -75.89 107.14 -72.27
C GLU A 19 -75.88 105.67 -71.84
N GLU A 20 -76.90 104.89 -72.21
CA GLU A 20 -76.94 103.44 -72.00
C GLU A 20 -75.80 102.73 -72.72
N ARG A 21 -75.45 103.17 -73.94
CA ARG A 21 -74.29 102.63 -74.67
C ARG A 21 -72.97 102.94 -73.97
N LYS A 22 -72.78 104.18 -73.49
CA LYS A 22 -71.60 104.56 -72.69
C LYS A 22 -71.54 103.79 -71.36
N ILE A 23 -72.69 103.56 -70.71
CA ILE A 23 -72.79 102.75 -69.49
C ILE A 23 -72.43 101.30 -69.80
N ASN A 24 -72.95 100.72 -70.88
CA ASN A 24 -72.64 99.35 -71.29
C ASN A 24 -71.17 99.18 -71.69
N GLU A 25 -70.60 100.09 -72.47
CA GLU A 25 -69.17 100.09 -72.81
C GLU A 25 -68.28 100.21 -71.55
N TYR A 26 -68.68 101.03 -70.58
CA TYR A 26 -67.99 101.14 -69.30
C TYR A 26 -68.11 99.86 -68.45
N LEU A 27 -69.30 99.25 -68.40
CA LEU A 27 -69.54 97.98 -67.71
C LEU A 27 -68.77 96.82 -68.36
N GLU A 28 -68.72 96.75 -69.68
CA GLU A 28 -67.94 95.76 -70.43
C GLU A 28 -66.44 95.95 -70.20
N ALA A 29 -65.95 97.19 -70.22
CA ALA A 29 -64.55 97.50 -69.93
C ALA A 29 -64.19 97.18 -68.47
N LYS A 30 -65.10 97.43 -67.52
CA LYS A 30 -64.94 97.08 -66.11
C LYS A 30 -64.95 95.57 -65.91
N PHE A 31 -65.87 94.85 -66.56
CA PHE A 31 -65.96 93.39 -66.52
C PHE A 31 -64.70 92.73 -67.12
N LYS A 32 -64.18 93.24 -68.24
CA LYS A 32 -62.91 92.77 -68.83
C LYS A 32 -61.73 92.96 -67.87
N LYS A 33 -61.60 94.13 -67.25
CA LYS A 33 -60.55 94.38 -66.24
C LYS A 33 -60.68 93.48 -65.02
N GLU A 34 -61.89 93.22 -64.56
CA GLU A 34 -62.16 92.32 -63.42
C GLU A 34 -61.84 90.86 -63.78
N MET A 35 -62.17 90.41 -64.98
CA MET A 35 -61.79 89.11 -65.54
C MET A 35 -60.26 88.96 -65.66
N GLU A 36 -59.56 89.98 -66.16
CA GLU A 36 -58.09 89.98 -66.24
C GLU A 36 -57.45 89.90 -64.84
N LEU A 37 -58.00 90.62 -63.86
CA LEU A 37 -57.54 90.57 -62.47
C LEU A 37 -57.77 89.18 -61.85
N GLN A 38 -58.93 88.57 -62.10
CA GLN A 38 -59.22 87.19 -61.69
C GLN A 38 -58.26 86.19 -62.35
N ASP A 39 -57.98 86.32 -63.65
CA ASP A 39 -57.06 85.43 -64.36
C ASP A 39 -55.61 85.55 -63.87
N VAL A 40 -55.16 86.78 -63.57
CA VAL A 40 -53.84 87.02 -62.95
C VAL A 40 -53.78 86.41 -61.54
N THR A 41 -54.86 86.53 -60.77
CA THR A 41 -54.96 85.95 -59.43
C THR A 41 -54.96 84.42 -59.50
N ARG A 42 -55.74 83.82 -60.40
CA ARG A 42 -55.77 82.38 -60.67
C ARG A 42 -54.39 81.85 -61.07
N LYS A 43 -53.70 82.52 -62.01
CA LYS A 43 -52.33 82.15 -62.39
C LYS A 43 -51.36 82.23 -61.22
N LYS A 44 -51.44 83.26 -60.38
CA LYS A 44 -50.62 83.37 -59.16
C LYS A 44 -50.89 82.24 -58.18
N GLU A 45 -52.15 81.85 -58.00
CA GLU A 45 -52.55 80.72 -57.15
C GLU A 45 -52.06 79.38 -57.72
N GLU A 46 -52.21 79.15 -59.03
CA GLU A 46 -51.68 77.96 -59.72
C GLU A 46 -50.15 77.85 -59.58
N HIS A 47 -49.43 78.97 -59.74
CA HIS A 47 -47.98 79.00 -59.54
C HIS A 47 -47.58 78.70 -58.10
N LYS A 48 -48.31 79.25 -57.11
CA LYS A 48 -48.12 78.91 -55.70
C LYS A 48 -48.37 77.43 -55.44
N LEU A 49 -49.45 76.87 -55.98
CA LEU A 49 -49.80 75.45 -55.81
C LEU A 49 -48.70 74.55 -56.38
N ARG A 50 -48.21 74.83 -57.59
CA ARG A 50 -47.10 74.10 -58.21
C ARG A 50 -45.81 74.19 -57.42
N PHE A 51 -45.53 75.36 -56.84
CA PHE A 51 -44.38 75.55 -55.96
C PHE A 51 -44.53 74.71 -54.69
N TYR A 52 -45.68 74.75 -54.02
CA TYR A 52 -45.95 73.92 -52.84
C TYR A 52 -45.85 72.41 -53.15
N ASP A 53 -46.40 71.96 -54.29
CA ASP A 53 -46.28 70.57 -54.72
C ASP A 53 -44.82 70.15 -54.94
N SER A 54 -44.01 71.02 -55.54
CA SER A 54 -42.57 70.78 -55.72
C SER A 54 -41.87 70.67 -54.37
N VAL A 55 -42.15 71.58 -53.44
CA VAL A 55 -41.56 71.56 -52.09
C VAL A 55 -41.95 70.27 -51.37
N VAL A 56 -43.23 69.89 -51.37
CA VAL A 56 -43.71 68.66 -50.74
C VAL A 56 -43.03 67.43 -51.34
N LYS A 57 -42.85 67.36 -52.66
CA LYS A 57 -42.13 66.26 -53.31
C LYS A 57 -40.68 66.17 -52.84
N THR A 58 -39.95 67.28 -52.86
CA THR A 58 -38.55 67.31 -52.40
C THR A 58 -38.41 66.93 -50.93
N LEU A 59 -39.38 67.34 -50.10
CA LEU A 59 -39.39 67.05 -48.67
C LEU A 59 -39.65 65.56 -48.42
N LYS A 60 -40.60 64.95 -49.13
CA LYS A 60 -40.85 63.50 -49.08
C LYS A 60 -39.66 62.68 -49.58
N GLU A 61 -39.00 63.10 -50.65
CA GLU A 61 -37.80 62.44 -51.16
C GLU A 61 -36.63 62.51 -50.16
N SER A 62 -36.46 63.68 -49.52
CA SER A 62 -35.46 63.89 -48.47
C SER A 62 -35.74 63.02 -47.24
N GLU A 63 -36.98 62.98 -46.77
CA GLU A 63 -37.39 62.12 -45.66
C GLU A 63 -37.25 60.63 -45.99
N GLY A 64 -37.59 60.23 -47.22
CA GLY A 64 -37.41 58.87 -47.70
C GLY A 64 -35.95 58.44 -47.66
N LYS A 65 -35.04 59.26 -48.18
CA LYS A 65 -33.58 59.00 -48.12
C LYS A 65 -33.08 58.91 -46.68
N ARG A 66 -33.53 59.81 -45.79
CA ARG A 66 -33.12 59.78 -44.38
C ARG A 66 -33.57 58.48 -43.70
N LEU A 67 -34.80 58.04 -43.96
CA LEU A 67 -35.30 56.76 -43.44
C LEU A 67 -34.54 55.55 -43.98
N GLU A 68 -34.19 55.56 -45.26
CA GLU A 68 -33.35 54.51 -45.86
C GLU A 68 -31.96 54.48 -45.22
N GLU A 69 -31.33 55.64 -45.03
CA GLU A 69 -30.04 55.76 -44.33
C GLU A 69 -30.12 55.28 -42.88
N GLU A 70 -31.15 55.67 -42.14
CA GLU A 70 -31.41 55.21 -40.77
C GLU A 70 -31.59 53.68 -40.72
N GLN A 71 -32.33 53.10 -41.67
CA GLN A 71 -32.50 51.65 -41.78
C GLN A 71 -31.18 50.93 -42.09
N ILE A 72 -30.40 51.44 -43.06
CA ILE A 72 -29.09 50.87 -43.40
C ILE A 72 -28.15 50.93 -42.19
N ASN A 73 -28.11 52.06 -41.49
CA ASN A 73 -27.29 52.22 -40.29
C ASN A 73 -27.69 51.23 -39.18
N GLN A 74 -29.00 51.01 -38.99
CA GLN A 74 -29.50 50.04 -38.01
C GLN A 74 -29.07 48.61 -38.38
N ILE A 75 -29.22 48.22 -39.65
CA ILE A 75 -28.79 46.90 -40.14
C ILE A 75 -27.29 46.71 -39.93
N LEU A 76 -26.47 47.71 -40.25
CA LEU A 76 -25.01 47.64 -40.06
C LEU A 76 -24.62 47.50 -38.59
N LEU A 77 -25.30 48.21 -37.69
CA LEU A 77 -25.06 48.11 -36.25
C LEU A 77 -25.43 46.73 -35.70
N ASP A 78 -26.55 46.17 -36.16
CA ASP A 78 -27.01 44.84 -35.77
C ASP A 78 -26.06 43.76 -36.31
N GLU A 79 -25.61 43.86 -37.56
CA GLU A 79 -24.58 42.98 -38.12
C GLU A 79 -23.25 43.06 -37.38
N GLU A 80 -22.77 44.26 -37.05
CA GLU A 80 -21.52 44.41 -36.29
C GLU A 80 -21.63 43.76 -34.91
N SER A 81 -22.79 43.91 -34.25
CA SER A 81 -23.08 43.28 -32.97
C SER A 81 -23.10 41.76 -33.07
N LEU A 82 -23.74 41.21 -34.10
CA LEU A 82 -23.75 39.77 -34.37
C LEU A 82 -22.34 39.23 -34.60
N ARG A 83 -21.53 39.89 -35.44
CA ARG A 83 -20.14 39.49 -35.69
C ARG A 83 -19.28 39.53 -34.43
N LYS A 84 -19.50 40.52 -33.55
CA LYS A 84 -18.82 40.58 -32.25
C LYS A 84 -19.19 39.40 -31.36
N GLU A 85 -20.46 39.03 -31.30
CA GLU A 85 -20.91 37.87 -30.52
C GLU A 85 -20.40 36.55 -31.10
N GLU A 86 -20.44 36.38 -32.42
CA GLU A 86 -19.86 35.20 -33.09
C GLU A 86 -18.36 35.07 -32.83
N ALA A 87 -17.62 36.18 -32.90
CA ALA A 87 -16.18 36.21 -32.61
C ALA A 87 -15.89 35.86 -31.14
N LYS A 88 -16.70 36.35 -30.19
CA LYS A 88 -16.59 35.99 -28.76
C LYS A 88 -16.85 34.49 -28.56
N LEU A 89 -17.91 33.96 -29.15
CA LEU A 89 -18.25 32.54 -29.07
C LEU A 89 -17.13 31.66 -29.64
N ALA A 90 -16.61 32.02 -30.82
CA ALA A 90 -15.48 31.33 -31.44
C ALA A 90 -14.24 31.34 -30.54
N ALA A 91 -13.89 32.48 -29.95
CA ALA A 91 -12.76 32.60 -29.03
C ALA A 91 -12.96 31.76 -27.76
N ASP A 92 -14.17 31.69 -27.22
CA ASP A 92 -14.48 30.87 -26.04
C ASP A 92 -14.42 29.37 -26.35
N PHE A 93 -14.87 28.95 -27.53
CA PHE A 93 -14.70 27.58 -27.99
C PHE A 93 -13.21 27.22 -28.17
N GLU A 94 -12.42 28.11 -28.76
CA GLU A 94 -10.98 27.90 -28.93
C GLU A 94 -10.27 27.78 -27.58
N LYS A 95 -10.57 28.66 -26.62
CA LYS A 95 -10.04 28.59 -25.25
C LYS A 95 -10.39 27.27 -24.57
N LYS A 96 -11.66 26.83 -24.66
CA LYS A 96 -12.10 25.55 -24.09
C LYS A 96 -11.41 24.36 -24.75
N ALA A 97 -11.19 24.42 -26.06
CA ALA A 97 -10.47 23.38 -26.79
C ALA A 97 -9.01 23.29 -26.35
N LYS A 98 -8.31 24.43 -26.24
CA LYS A 98 -6.93 24.50 -25.73
C LYS A 98 -6.82 23.96 -24.30
N MET A 99 -7.69 24.42 -23.40
CA MET A 99 -7.71 23.96 -22.01
C MET A 99 -7.95 22.44 -21.90
N LYS A 100 -8.82 21.89 -22.74
CA LYS A 100 -9.09 20.45 -22.78
C LYS A 100 -7.85 19.66 -23.24
N GLU A 101 -7.12 20.17 -24.21
CA GLU A 101 -5.91 19.52 -24.72
C GLU A 101 -4.77 19.58 -23.70
N GLU A 102 -4.54 20.75 -23.09
CA GLU A 102 -3.58 20.91 -21.99
C GLU A 102 -3.88 19.93 -20.85
N LEU A 103 -5.16 19.81 -20.47
CA LEU A 103 -5.59 18.89 -19.41
C LEU A 103 -5.32 17.42 -19.78
N ARG A 104 -5.53 17.03 -21.04
CA ARG A 104 -5.20 15.69 -21.53
C ARG A 104 -3.71 15.41 -21.47
N GLU A 105 -2.88 16.36 -21.91
CA GLU A 105 -1.42 16.21 -21.85
C GLU A 105 -0.91 16.08 -20.41
N VAL A 106 -1.43 16.90 -19.50
CA VAL A 106 -1.08 16.83 -18.08
C VAL A 106 -1.48 15.48 -17.49
N PHE A 107 -2.69 15.00 -17.77
CA PHE A 107 -3.11 13.68 -17.30
C PHE A 107 -2.29 12.54 -17.91
N ALA A 108 -1.96 12.60 -19.19
CA ALA A 108 -1.10 11.61 -19.84
C ALA A 108 0.27 11.54 -19.16
N LYS A 109 0.92 12.69 -18.94
CA LYS A 109 2.20 12.78 -18.21
C LYS A 109 2.10 12.27 -16.78
N GLN A 110 1.01 12.57 -16.09
CA GLN A 110 0.79 12.09 -14.71
C GLN A 110 0.63 10.57 -14.66
N VAL A 111 -0.08 9.98 -15.62
CA VAL A 111 -0.24 8.52 -15.73
C VAL A 111 1.09 7.86 -16.05
N GLU A 112 1.85 8.40 -17.01
CA GLU A 112 3.17 7.90 -17.38
C GLU A 112 4.13 7.92 -16.17
N HIS A 113 4.19 9.05 -15.45
CA HIS A 113 5.02 9.17 -14.25
C HIS A 113 4.63 8.15 -13.17
N LYS A 114 3.32 7.97 -12.90
CA LYS A 114 2.86 6.96 -11.94
C LYS A 114 3.22 5.54 -12.37
N LEU A 115 3.18 5.27 -13.67
CA LEU A 115 3.56 3.95 -14.21
C LEU A 115 5.06 3.71 -14.01
N GLN A 116 5.91 4.68 -14.33
CA GLN A 116 7.35 4.62 -14.13
C GLN A 116 7.70 4.39 -12.66
N GLN A 117 7.10 5.16 -11.74
CA GLN A 117 7.28 4.96 -10.29
C GLN A 117 6.91 3.54 -9.85
N LYS A 118 5.78 3.02 -10.32
CA LYS A 118 5.35 1.66 -9.99
C LYS A 118 6.28 0.58 -10.55
N GLU A 119 6.90 0.83 -11.71
CA GLU A 119 7.91 -0.06 -12.26
C GLU A 119 9.21 -0.02 -11.48
N GLU A 120 9.64 1.17 -11.03
CA GLU A 120 10.80 1.35 -10.17
C GLU A 120 10.60 0.68 -8.80
N GLU A 121 9.45 0.90 -8.15
CA GLU A 121 9.06 0.21 -6.92
C GLU A 121 9.13 -1.31 -7.09
N ARG A 122 8.57 -1.85 -8.18
CA ARG A 122 8.61 -3.29 -8.46
C ARG A 122 10.04 -3.81 -8.62
N LYS A 123 10.94 -3.04 -9.25
CA LYS A 123 12.34 -3.41 -9.41
C LYS A 123 13.06 -3.43 -8.05
N LEU A 124 12.81 -2.43 -7.21
CA LEU A 124 13.35 -2.36 -5.85
C LEU A 124 12.84 -3.51 -4.99
N ASP A 125 11.54 -3.80 -5.03
CA ASP A 125 10.94 -4.93 -4.32
C ASP A 125 11.55 -6.27 -4.74
N LEU A 126 11.77 -6.46 -6.05
CA LEU A 126 12.43 -7.67 -6.57
C LEU A 126 13.86 -7.79 -6.07
N GLN A 127 14.64 -6.70 -6.07
CA GLN A 127 15.99 -6.68 -5.54
C GLN A 127 16.00 -7.02 -4.04
N TYR A 128 15.11 -6.38 -3.27
CA TYR A 128 14.96 -6.64 -1.85
C TYR A 128 14.59 -8.09 -1.55
N CYS A 129 13.67 -8.68 -2.33
CA CYS A 129 13.31 -10.09 -2.20
C CYS A 129 14.49 -11.02 -2.49
N GLN A 130 15.30 -10.70 -3.50
CA GLN A 130 16.50 -11.47 -3.84
C GLN A 130 17.57 -11.38 -2.75
N GLU A 131 17.81 -10.19 -2.21
CA GLU A 131 18.74 -9.97 -1.09
C GLU A 131 18.28 -10.72 0.16
N THR A 132 17.01 -10.58 0.54
CA THR A 132 16.41 -11.30 1.67
C THR A 132 16.51 -12.82 1.47
N GLN A 133 16.24 -13.32 0.27
CA GLN A 133 16.38 -14.74 -0.03
C GLN A 133 17.83 -15.21 0.15
N ARG A 134 18.81 -14.43 -0.33
CA ARG A 134 20.24 -14.72 -0.17
C ARG A 134 20.62 -14.77 1.31
N GLU A 135 20.18 -13.78 2.10
CA GLU A 135 20.44 -13.75 3.55
C GLU A 135 19.85 -14.97 4.27
N ILE A 136 18.64 -15.39 3.90
CA ILE A 136 18.00 -16.60 4.44
C ILE A 136 18.81 -17.85 4.07
N GLU A 137 19.26 -17.97 2.82
CA GLU A 137 20.07 -19.11 2.37
C GLU A 137 21.43 -19.17 3.07
N GLU A 138 22.08 -18.02 3.25
CA GLU A 138 23.33 -17.90 4.02
C GLU A 138 23.11 -18.23 5.50
N GLY A 139 22.01 -17.76 6.10
CA GLY A 139 21.59 -18.13 7.45
C GLY A 139 21.43 -19.64 7.62
N LYS A 140 20.70 -20.28 6.70
CA LYS A 140 20.50 -21.74 6.69
C LYS A 140 21.82 -22.50 6.60
N LYS A 141 22.77 -22.06 5.76
CA LYS A 141 24.10 -22.67 5.67
C LYS A 141 24.85 -22.58 6.99
N ARG A 142 24.87 -21.40 7.61
CA ARG A 142 25.49 -21.18 8.93
C ARG A 142 24.87 -22.08 10.01
N ASP A 143 23.54 -22.19 10.04
CA ASP A 143 22.84 -23.04 11.01
C ASP A 143 23.16 -24.53 10.80
N GLN A 144 23.25 -24.98 9.54
CA GLN A 144 23.66 -26.35 9.22
C GLN A 144 25.09 -26.65 9.67
N GLU A 145 26.02 -25.71 9.45
CA GLU A 145 27.41 -25.84 9.91
C GLU A 145 27.50 -25.90 11.44
N LEU A 146 26.76 -25.03 12.13
CA LEU A 146 26.71 -25.00 13.59
C LEU A 146 26.09 -26.29 14.16
N ALA A 147 25.03 -26.81 13.53
CA ALA A 147 24.43 -28.08 13.90
C ALA A 147 25.42 -29.25 13.74
N LYS A 148 26.15 -29.31 12.62
CA LYS A 148 27.20 -30.32 12.38
C LYS A 148 28.32 -30.23 13.41
N LYS A 149 28.79 -29.00 13.72
CA LYS A 149 29.83 -28.77 14.73
C LYS A 149 29.38 -29.25 16.12
N LYS A 150 28.14 -28.92 16.50
CA LYS A 150 27.56 -29.37 17.78
C LYS A 150 27.40 -30.88 17.84
N GLN A 151 26.99 -31.51 16.74
CA GLN A 151 26.91 -32.97 16.64
C GLN A 151 28.27 -33.62 16.83
N LEU A 152 29.32 -33.11 16.18
CA LEU A 152 30.69 -33.60 16.32
C LEU A 152 31.19 -33.45 17.77
N GLN A 153 31.02 -32.28 18.38
CA GLN A 153 31.40 -32.02 19.77
C GLN A 153 30.70 -32.99 20.74
N ASN A 154 29.39 -33.21 20.54
CA ASN A 154 28.64 -34.16 21.36
C ASN A 154 29.12 -35.61 21.17
N SER A 155 29.53 -35.99 19.96
CA SER A 155 30.09 -37.32 19.69
C SER A 155 31.42 -37.50 20.42
N GLN A 156 32.33 -36.53 20.31
CA GLN A 156 33.62 -36.54 21.01
C GLN A 156 33.43 -36.60 22.53
N TYR A 157 32.57 -35.76 23.08
CA TYR A 157 32.27 -35.77 24.51
C TYR A 157 31.68 -37.11 24.98
N ARG A 158 30.84 -37.77 24.17
CA ARG A 158 30.31 -39.10 24.49
C ARG A 158 31.41 -40.16 24.51
N GLU A 159 32.36 -40.10 23.57
CA GLU A 159 33.51 -41.01 23.53
C GLU A 159 34.42 -40.80 24.74
N GLU A 160 34.74 -39.56 25.08
CA GLU A 160 35.51 -39.20 26.27
C GLU A 160 34.83 -39.70 27.55
N LEU A 161 33.52 -39.46 27.69
CA LEU A 161 32.77 -39.92 28.85
C LEU A 161 32.77 -41.45 28.96
N LYS A 162 32.67 -42.15 27.82
CA LYS A 162 32.73 -43.62 27.78
C LYS A 162 34.08 -44.12 28.29
N LEU A 163 35.18 -43.51 27.86
CA LEU A 163 36.53 -43.86 28.35
C LEU A 163 36.65 -43.66 29.86
N VAL A 164 36.16 -42.53 30.39
CA VAL A 164 36.17 -42.26 31.84
C VAL A 164 35.36 -43.30 32.61
N ILE A 165 34.18 -43.71 32.10
CA ILE A 165 33.37 -44.75 32.73
C ILE A 165 34.12 -46.09 32.72
N GLU A 166 34.69 -46.49 31.58
CA GLU A 166 35.46 -47.73 31.45
C GLU A 166 36.69 -47.75 32.37
N GLU A 167 37.38 -46.63 32.54
CA GLU A 167 38.51 -46.50 33.48
C GLU A 167 38.07 -46.65 34.93
N LYS A 168 36.95 -46.03 35.31
CA LYS A 168 36.39 -46.16 36.67
C LYS A 168 35.95 -47.60 36.96
N ASP A 169 35.36 -48.28 35.98
CA ASP A 169 34.98 -49.69 36.12
C ASP A 169 36.22 -50.60 36.25
N LYS A 170 37.27 -50.36 35.44
CA LYS A 170 38.56 -51.07 35.59
C LYS A 170 39.19 -50.84 36.95
N LEU A 171 39.17 -49.60 37.46
CA LEU A 171 39.69 -49.29 38.79
C LEU A 171 38.89 -50.03 39.88
N ARG A 172 37.56 -49.99 39.79
CA ARG A 172 36.67 -50.71 40.71
C ARG A 172 36.93 -52.22 40.71
N GLN A 173 37.12 -52.81 39.53
CA GLN A 173 37.47 -54.24 39.40
C GLN A 173 38.82 -54.54 40.04
N ARG A 174 39.86 -53.72 39.77
CA ARG A 174 41.18 -53.87 40.40
C ARG A 174 41.11 -53.79 41.93
N ASP A 175 40.36 -52.84 42.46
CA ASP A 175 40.16 -52.70 43.91
C ASP A 175 39.43 -53.92 44.51
N LEU A 176 38.43 -54.47 43.81
CA LEU A 176 37.76 -55.70 44.23
C LEU A 176 38.71 -56.89 44.25
N TYR A 177 39.50 -57.10 43.19
CA TYR A 177 40.51 -58.16 43.14
C TYR A 177 41.55 -58.01 44.25
N ARG A 178 42.01 -56.78 44.51
CA ARG A 178 42.94 -56.50 45.62
C ARG A 178 42.34 -56.91 46.96
N ARG A 179 41.09 -56.51 47.25
CA ARG A 179 40.39 -56.88 48.49
C ARG A 179 40.20 -58.39 48.64
N ILE A 180 39.88 -59.09 47.55
CA ILE A 180 39.76 -60.56 47.56
C ILE A 180 41.12 -61.20 47.88
N ASN A 181 42.20 -60.74 47.25
CA ASN A 181 43.56 -61.24 47.52
C ASN A 181 44.01 -60.94 48.96
N GLU A 182 43.75 -59.73 49.47
CA GLU A 182 44.04 -59.34 50.86
C GLU A 182 43.29 -60.24 51.84
N TYR A 183 42.00 -60.51 51.56
CA TYR A 183 41.19 -61.42 52.36
C TYR A 183 41.73 -62.86 52.32
N GLN A 184 42.06 -63.38 51.15
CA GLN A 184 42.65 -64.73 51.00
C GLN A 184 44.00 -64.84 51.71
N THR A 185 44.85 -63.82 51.60
CA THR A 185 46.15 -63.77 52.30
C THR A 185 45.93 -63.79 53.81
N SER A 186 45.01 -62.96 54.32
CA SER A 186 44.65 -62.93 55.74
C SER A 186 44.11 -64.29 56.24
N VAL A 187 43.25 -64.95 55.45
CA VAL A 187 42.75 -66.29 55.75
C VAL A 187 43.90 -67.29 55.79
N ASN A 188 44.81 -67.26 54.81
CA ASN A 188 45.96 -68.16 54.76
C ASN A 188 46.92 -67.94 55.93
N ASP A 189 47.20 -66.69 56.30
CA ASP A 189 48.07 -66.37 57.43
C ASP A 189 47.43 -66.74 58.77
N ASN A 190 46.11 -66.55 58.92
CA ASN A 190 45.38 -67.04 60.08
C ASN A 190 45.39 -68.57 60.16
N ASN A 191 45.23 -69.27 59.02
CA ASN A 191 45.34 -70.72 58.96
C ASN A 191 46.75 -71.22 59.34
N LYS A 192 47.81 -70.53 58.90
CA LYS A 192 49.20 -70.83 59.32
C LYS A 192 49.37 -70.63 60.82
N ARG A 193 48.92 -69.49 61.35
CA ARG A 193 48.96 -69.20 62.79
C ARG A 193 48.20 -70.23 63.61
N LEU A 194 47.03 -70.67 63.15
CA LEU A 194 46.26 -71.74 63.82
C LEU A 194 47.01 -73.07 63.81
N LYS A 195 47.69 -73.41 62.71
CA LYS A 195 48.57 -74.60 62.65
C LYS A 195 49.72 -74.51 63.64
N GLU A 196 50.43 -73.38 63.69
CA GLU A 196 51.50 -73.15 64.67
C GLU A 196 50.99 -73.29 66.12
N ILE A 197 49.81 -72.74 66.41
CA ILE A 197 49.16 -72.89 67.73
C ILE A 197 48.80 -74.36 68.02
N GLU A 198 48.30 -75.10 67.03
CA GLU A 198 47.97 -76.52 67.19
C GLU A 198 49.22 -77.39 67.36
N GLU A 199 50.31 -77.08 66.68
CA GLU A 199 51.63 -77.72 66.83
C GLU A 199 52.20 -77.47 68.23
N GLU A 200 52.26 -76.21 68.69
CA GLU A 200 52.68 -75.85 70.05
C GLU A 200 51.80 -76.50 71.12
N ARG A 201 50.48 -76.51 70.89
CA ARG A 201 49.52 -77.22 71.77
C ARG A 201 49.85 -78.70 71.85
N LEU A 202 50.19 -79.35 70.73
CA LEU A 202 50.53 -80.78 70.71
C LEU A 202 51.84 -81.04 71.45
N ILE A 203 52.86 -80.19 71.27
CA ILE A 203 54.13 -80.26 72.01
C ILE A 203 53.88 -80.15 73.51
N MET A 204 53.10 -79.14 73.95
CA MET A 204 52.74 -78.98 75.37
C MET A 204 52.00 -80.21 75.92
N LEU A 205 51.10 -80.81 75.13
CA LEU A 205 50.41 -82.04 75.52
C LEU A 205 51.39 -83.22 75.61
N GLN A 206 52.33 -83.39 74.68
CA GLN A 206 53.33 -84.46 74.76
C GLN A 206 54.22 -84.35 76.00
N GLU A 207 54.67 -83.15 76.36
CA GLU A 207 55.61 -82.94 77.47
C GLU A 207 54.96 -83.06 78.86
N HIS A 208 53.71 -82.59 78.97
CA HIS A 208 53.05 -82.40 80.26
C HIS A 208 51.85 -83.34 80.51
N ALA A 209 51.20 -83.88 79.47
CA ALA A 209 49.95 -84.61 79.68
C ALA A 209 50.13 -85.91 80.49
N THR A 210 51.29 -86.58 80.43
CA THR A 210 51.56 -87.77 81.26
C THR A 210 51.64 -87.42 82.74
N ARG A 211 52.16 -86.23 83.07
CA ARG A 211 52.26 -85.73 84.46
C ARG A 211 50.95 -85.16 84.99
N LEU A 212 50.05 -84.75 84.09
CA LEU A 212 48.75 -84.14 84.41
C LEU A 212 47.57 -85.10 84.22
N LEU A 213 47.85 -86.40 84.09
CA LEU A 213 46.84 -87.44 83.90
C LEU A 213 45.87 -87.46 85.09
N GLY A 214 44.58 -87.24 84.82
CA GLY A 214 43.52 -87.16 85.85
C GLY A 214 43.13 -85.74 86.28
N PHE A 215 43.95 -84.72 86.00
CA PHE A 215 43.68 -83.32 86.36
C PHE A 215 43.31 -82.43 85.15
N LEU A 216 43.42 -82.95 83.92
CA LEU A 216 43.04 -82.22 82.70
C LEU A 216 41.50 -82.13 82.55
N PRO A 217 40.95 -80.95 82.18
CA PRO A 217 39.52 -80.78 81.99
C PRO A 217 39.02 -81.58 80.77
N LYS A 218 37.75 -81.99 80.83
CA LYS A 218 37.09 -82.70 79.73
C LYS A 218 37.10 -81.82 78.47
N GLY A 219 37.72 -82.31 77.39
CA GLY A 219 37.88 -81.58 76.11
C GLY A 219 39.28 -80.99 75.87
N ALA A 220 40.19 -81.07 76.85
CA ALA A 220 41.57 -80.60 76.66
C ALA A 220 42.36 -81.43 75.63
N ILE A 221 42.08 -82.74 75.54
CA ILE A 221 42.67 -83.66 74.57
C ILE A 221 41.61 -83.96 73.50
N LYS A 222 41.92 -83.66 72.23
CA LYS A 222 41.06 -84.02 71.08
C LYS A 222 41.37 -85.46 70.68
N LYS A 223 40.39 -86.15 70.08
CA LYS A 223 40.57 -87.53 69.59
C LYS A 223 41.72 -87.66 68.57
N THR A 224 41.96 -86.60 67.80
CA THR A 224 43.04 -86.50 66.82
C THR A 224 44.44 -86.42 67.42
N ASP A 225 44.57 -86.06 68.71
CA ASP A 225 45.85 -85.89 69.37
C ASP A 225 46.38 -87.21 69.96
N LEU A 226 45.47 -88.14 70.30
CA LEU A 226 45.77 -89.42 70.94
C LEU A 226 46.86 -90.27 70.26
N PRO A 227 46.96 -90.36 68.91
CA PRO A 227 48.01 -91.14 68.24
C PRO A 227 49.44 -90.65 68.54
N TYR A 228 49.59 -89.37 68.86
CA TYR A 228 50.89 -88.71 69.03
C TYR A 228 51.32 -88.59 70.50
N LEU A 229 50.50 -89.07 71.44
CA LEU A 229 50.75 -88.99 72.88
C LEU A 229 51.28 -90.32 73.45
N ASP A 230 51.92 -90.27 74.61
CA ASP A 230 52.52 -91.41 75.32
C ASP A 230 51.50 -92.56 75.55
N PRO A 231 51.86 -93.86 75.38
CA PRO A 231 50.91 -94.98 75.48
C PRO A 231 50.14 -95.07 76.81
N ALA A 232 50.68 -94.50 77.90
CA ALA A 232 49.99 -94.39 79.18
C ALA A 232 48.68 -93.56 79.08
N ILE A 233 48.69 -92.50 78.27
CA ILE A 233 47.54 -91.62 78.03
C ILE A 233 46.55 -92.30 77.08
N GLN A 234 47.06 -92.97 76.04
CA GLN A 234 46.24 -93.72 75.08
C GLN A 234 45.39 -94.78 75.78
N LYS A 235 45.97 -95.48 76.76
CA LYS A 235 45.27 -96.48 77.58
C LYS A 235 44.21 -95.87 78.49
N TYR A 236 44.46 -94.69 79.08
CA TYR A 236 43.49 -94.00 79.93
C TYR A 236 42.24 -93.54 79.16
N TYR A 237 42.42 -93.08 77.92
CA TYR A 237 41.31 -92.64 77.05
C TYR A 237 40.72 -93.76 76.17
N ASN A 238 41.11 -95.03 76.38
CA ASN A 238 40.66 -96.19 75.60
C ASN A 238 40.82 -96.01 74.07
N TYR A 239 41.94 -95.43 73.64
CA TYR A 239 42.23 -95.23 72.23
C TYR A 239 42.57 -96.56 71.56
N THR A 240 41.86 -96.87 70.46
CA THR A 240 42.18 -97.99 69.57
C THR A 240 42.59 -97.40 68.22
N PRO A 241 43.77 -97.77 67.68
CA PRO A 241 44.24 -97.21 66.42
C PRO A 241 43.33 -97.65 65.26
N GLU A 242 42.77 -96.69 64.52
CA GLU A 242 42.00 -96.96 63.31
C GLU A 242 42.93 -97.41 62.16
N PRO A 243 42.53 -98.37 61.30
CA PRO A 243 43.36 -98.87 60.21
C PRO A 243 43.61 -97.78 59.16
N ILE A 244 44.89 -97.55 58.83
CA ILE A 244 45.34 -96.56 57.85
C ILE A 244 44.81 -96.93 56.46
N ASN A 245 43.81 -96.19 55.97
CA ASN A 245 43.25 -96.35 54.64
C ASN A 245 44.20 -95.68 53.62
N LYS A 246 45.12 -96.47 53.05
CA LYS A 246 45.99 -96.06 51.93
C LYS A 246 45.14 -95.98 50.65
N ASN A 247 44.40 -94.89 50.44
CA ASN A 247 43.89 -94.45 49.13
C ASN A 247 43.16 -93.11 49.31
N GLN A 248 43.86 -92.00 49.05
CA GLN A 248 43.33 -90.72 48.58
C GLN A 248 44.49 -89.76 48.34
N ASN A 249 44.92 -89.71 47.07
CA ASN A 249 45.55 -88.53 46.47
C ASN A 249 44.42 -87.61 45.96
#